data_AF-A0A9P5U7Q9-F1
#
_entry.id   AF-A0A9P5U7Q9-F1
#
_cell.length_a   1.000
_cell.length_b   1.000
_cell.length_c   1.000
_cell.angle_alpha   90.00
_cell.angle_beta   90.00
_cell.angle_gamma   90.00
#
_symmetry.space_group_name_H-M   'P 1'
#
loop_
_entity.id
_entity.type
_entity.pdbx_description
1 polymer ?
#
loop_
_entity_poly.entity_id
_entity_poly.type
_entity_poly.pdbx_seq_one_letter_code
_entity_poly.pdbx_strand_id
1 'polypeptide(L)'
;MWWRAILQTHLDSAAKEKKRVDQKLKALEDEISQVLGENFLSLELETSFTADKARDILNNLLNYSSALSWTAVTKSDIRVMEKVFQSAGLHDAGRIRERWNLLSQNGKRTEFPMMALGWLLGVLERKNHEEHEPLELEDDDLEIVQRGILLARSIDQQIIDKIQEPSRQQLDKFHATVADFTTQWLQGDEADNIDTVIALYEGHDVEATRELFFEGDNDIGVERWRSTPLEEVHHHLGLEDGLPDTFRQNFSDDHSEVIISWHQLVFVCAFIAQYVDSQRAEVPEILYKNDEANRRDALQGIREEWGRNPAVALLDDVGLGKTVCCLAGIGTLQTLFRLEDAVKKGDRDRSTLPACIRDAVSFGGRAEGLPECPHLIIVPSNLSNQWKEELHRFFRAESVQIITIPTAARKWADTMKQIYASRHPKERIIILVTHQVG
;
A
#
# COMPACT_ATOMS: atom_id res chain seq x y z
N MET A 1 -7.05 7.18 -18.26
CA MET A 1 -5.79 7.97 -18.15
C MET A 1 -5.43 8.37 -16.70
N TRP A 2 -6.35 8.38 -15.71
CA TRP A 2 -5.98 8.59 -14.29
C TRP A 2 -5.51 7.35 -13.56
N TRP A 3 -5.93 6.14 -13.94
CA TRP A 3 -5.39 4.91 -13.35
C TRP A 3 -3.88 4.81 -13.62
N ARG A 4 -3.42 5.31 -14.78
CA ARG A 4 -1.98 5.51 -15.04
C ARG A 4 -1.33 6.49 -14.08
N ALA A 5 -2.04 7.54 -13.64
CA ALA A 5 -1.51 8.50 -12.67
C ALA A 5 -1.48 7.93 -11.25
N ILE A 6 -2.49 7.14 -10.84
CA ILE A 6 -2.51 6.43 -9.55
C ILE A 6 -1.44 5.34 -9.56
N LEU A 7 -1.38 4.51 -10.60
CA LEU A 7 -0.33 3.53 -10.80
C LEU A 7 1.05 4.20 -10.80
N GLN A 8 1.25 5.27 -11.57
CA GLN A 8 2.51 6.03 -11.58
C GLN A 8 2.84 6.60 -10.20
N THR A 9 1.86 7.06 -9.44
CA THR A 9 2.09 7.55 -8.07
C THR A 9 2.53 6.42 -7.15
N HIS A 10 1.91 5.24 -7.22
CA HIS A 10 2.34 4.07 -6.46
C HIS A 10 3.74 3.59 -6.88
N LEU A 11 4.01 3.58 -8.19
CA LEU A 11 5.32 3.23 -8.76
C LEU A 11 6.42 4.22 -8.34
N ASP A 12 6.15 5.53 -8.38
CA ASP A 12 7.09 6.57 -7.92
C ASP A 12 7.35 6.48 -6.42
N SER A 13 6.33 6.08 -5.64
CA SER A 13 6.44 5.85 -4.19
C SER A 13 7.36 4.65 -3.92
N ALA A 14 7.10 3.53 -4.59
CA ALA A 14 7.90 2.32 -4.49
C ALA A 14 9.35 2.54 -4.95
N ALA A 15 9.58 3.29 -6.03
CA ALA A 15 10.93 3.61 -6.51
C ALA A 15 11.73 4.46 -5.51
N LYS A 16 11.08 5.42 -4.85
CA LYS A 16 11.71 6.22 -3.79
C LYS A 16 12.03 5.38 -2.56
N GLU A 17 11.12 4.49 -2.16
CA GLU A 17 11.34 3.60 -1.03
C GLU A 17 12.49 2.64 -1.32
N LYS A 18 12.50 2.01 -2.49
CA LYS A 18 13.62 1.16 -2.95
C LYS A 18 14.95 1.90 -2.86
N LYS A 19 15.03 3.14 -3.36
CA LYS A 19 16.26 3.94 -3.28
C LYS A 19 16.71 4.17 -1.83
N ARG A 20 15.77 4.41 -0.91
CA ARG A 20 16.05 4.58 0.52
C ARG A 20 16.57 3.28 1.14
N VAL A 21 15.92 2.17 0.83
CA VAL A 21 16.32 0.82 1.27
C VAL A 21 17.70 0.46 0.72
N ASP A 22 17.98 0.71 -0.56
CA ASP A 22 19.29 0.50 -1.20
C ASP A 22 20.41 1.30 -0.53
N GLN A 23 20.13 2.54 -0.13
CA GLN A 23 21.08 3.37 0.63
C GLN A 23 21.32 2.81 2.03
N LYS A 24 20.28 2.33 2.70
CA LYS A 24 20.38 1.69 4.01
C LYS A 24 21.18 0.37 3.93
N LEU A 25 20.87 -0.49 2.96
CA LEU A 25 21.60 -1.73 2.68
C LEU A 25 23.08 -1.45 2.42
N LYS A 26 23.38 -0.45 1.59
CA LYS A 26 24.76 -0.05 1.33
C LYS A 26 25.48 0.44 2.59
N ALA A 27 24.82 1.25 3.42
CA ALA A 27 25.42 1.72 4.67
C ALA A 27 25.73 0.56 5.63
N LEU A 28 24.81 -0.42 5.75
CA LEU A 28 25.02 -1.62 6.54
C LEU A 28 26.12 -2.52 5.94
N GLU A 29 26.16 -2.68 4.62
CA GLU A 29 27.25 -3.35 3.89
C GLU A 29 28.60 -2.72 4.20
N ASP A 30 28.70 -1.40 4.11
CA ASP A 30 29.92 -0.65 4.37
C ASP A 30 30.37 -0.81 5.84
N GLU A 31 29.43 -0.77 6.80
CA GLU A 31 29.70 -0.96 8.23
C GLU A 31 30.17 -2.40 8.53
N ILE A 32 29.49 -3.41 7.99
CA ILE A 32 29.86 -4.81 8.16
C ILE A 32 31.21 -5.08 7.49
N SER A 33 31.45 -4.53 6.30
CA SER A 33 32.70 -4.71 5.56
C SER A 33 33.89 -4.01 6.24
N GLN A 34 33.68 -2.93 6.99
CA GLN A 34 34.76 -2.34 7.80
C GLN A 34 35.31 -3.32 8.84
N VAL A 35 34.46 -4.21 9.37
CA VAL A 35 34.84 -5.17 10.42
C VAL A 35 35.28 -6.51 9.82
N LEU A 36 34.58 -6.99 8.79
CA LEU A 36 34.93 -8.23 8.09
C LEU A 36 36.10 -8.08 7.10
N GLY A 37 36.51 -6.84 6.79
CA GLY A 37 37.41 -6.48 5.70
C GLY A 37 36.64 -6.15 4.42
N GLU A 38 37.19 -5.25 3.56
CA GLU A 38 36.54 -4.76 2.31
C GLU A 38 36.07 -5.89 1.39
N ASN A 39 36.61 -7.09 1.57
CA ASN A 39 36.02 -8.31 1.08
C ASN A 39 36.29 -9.40 2.14
N PHE A 40 35.31 -9.88 2.91
CA PHE A 40 35.51 -11.09 3.74
C PHE A 40 35.96 -12.31 2.89
N LEU A 41 35.76 -12.21 1.57
CA LEU A 41 36.30 -13.10 0.55
C LEU A 41 37.81 -13.00 0.37
N SER A 42 38.49 -11.88 0.67
CA SER A 42 39.94 -11.72 0.49
C SER A 42 40.77 -12.60 1.43
N LEU A 43 40.15 -13.19 2.46
CA LEU A 43 40.78 -13.95 3.55
C LEU A 43 41.70 -13.08 4.43
N GLU A 44 41.56 -11.77 4.33
CA GLU A 44 42.19 -10.83 5.25
C GLU A 44 41.25 -10.61 6.43
N LEU A 45 41.80 -10.65 7.64
CA LEU A 45 41.04 -10.40 8.86
C LEU A 45 41.70 -9.24 9.61
N GLU A 46 40.87 -8.30 10.07
CA GLU A 46 41.36 -7.21 10.91
C GLU A 46 41.92 -7.77 12.24
N THR A 47 43.13 -7.38 12.62
CA THR A 47 43.76 -7.87 13.87
C THR A 47 42.98 -7.48 15.13
N SER A 48 42.02 -6.56 15.02
CA SER A 48 41.17 -6.09 16.11
C SER A 48 39.82 -6.83 16.20
N PHE A 49 39.63 -7.93 15.47
CA PHE A 49 38.42 -8.76 15.52
C PHE A 49 38.22 -9.40 16.91
N THR A 50 36.99 -9.43 17.40
CA THR A 50 36.61 -10.01 18.71
C THR A 50 35.22 -10.64 18.63
N ALA A 51 34.88 -11.50 19.60
CA ALA A 51 33.54 -12.09 19.68
C ALA A 51 32.43 -11.04 19.89
N ASP A 52 32.72 -9.93 20.60
CA ASP A 52 31.75 -8.83 20.73
C ASP A 52 31.51 -8.12 19.40
N LYS A 53 32.56 -7.88 18.60
CA LYS A 53 32.40 -7.34 17.23
C LYS A 53 31.61 -8.29 16.34
N ALA A 54 31.86 -9.60 16.45
CA ALA A 54 31.08 -10.61 15.72
C ALA A 54 29.59 -10.56 16.09
N ARG A 55 29.28 -10.36 17.38
CA ARG A 55 27.89 -10.18 17.85
C ARG A 55 27.26 -8.90 17.29
N ASP A 56 28.00 -7.80 17.28
CA ASP A 56 27.51 -6.53 16.75
C ASP A 56 27.21 -6.63 15.24
N ILE A 57 28.04 -7.38 14.49
CA ILE A 57 27.75 -7.70 13.08
C ILE A 57 26.45 -8.50 12.94
N LEU A 58 26.20 -9.52 13.76
CA LEU A 58 24.96 -10.30 13.70
C LEU A 58 23.71 -9.43 13.91
N ASN A 59 23.78 -8.47 14.83
CA ASN A 59 22.70 -7.49 15.03
C ASN A 59 22.50 -6.59 13.80
N ASN A 60 23.58 -6.20 13.13
CA ASN A 60 23.49 -5.47 11.87
C ASN A 60 22.93 -6.33 10.73
N LEU A 61 23.22 -7.63 10.72
CA LEU A 61 22.65 -8.58 9.77
C LEU A 61 21.14 -8.79 9.96
N LEU A 62 20.61 -8.71 11.19
CA LEU A 62 19.15 -8.67 11.43
C LEU A 62 18.51 -7.44 10.78
N ASN A 63 19.14 -6.27 10.96
CA ASN A 63 18.66 -5.05 10.31
C ASN A 63 18.78 -5.11 8.79
N TYR A 64 19.78 -5.85 8.29
CA TYR A 64 20.00 -6.10 6.88
C TYR A 64 18.93 -7.02 6.29
N SER A 65 18.59 -8.13 6.96
CA SER A 65 17.58 -9.09 6.49
C SER A 65 16.22 -8.44 6.29
N SER A 66 15.78 -7.59 7.23
CA SER A 66 14.52 -6.83 7.10
C SER A 66 14.49 -5.88 5.88
N ALA A 67 15.66 -5.44 5.41
CA ALA A 67 15.80 -4.58 4.23
C ALA A 67 15.95 -5.38 2.91
N LEU A 68 16.15 -6.70 2.98
CA LEU A 68 16.24 -7.56 1.79
C LEU A 68 14.89 -7.79 1.10
N SER A 69 13.78 -7.52 1.78
CA SER A 69 12.41 -7.62 1.26
C SER A 69 12.14 -6.79 -0.01
N TRP A 70 13.06 -5.88 -0.40
CA TRP A 70 13.02 -5.07 -1.63
C TRP A 70 14.06 -5.48 -2.70
N THR A 71 14.80 -6.57 -2.47
CA THR A 71 15.91 -7.01 -3.33
C THR A 71 15.46 -8.12 -4.27
N ALA A 72 15.30 -7.79 -5.56
CA ALA A 72 14.96 -8.75 -6.60
C ALA A 72 16.22 -9.43 -7.17
N VAL A 73 16.24 -10.76 -7.17
CA VAL A 73 17.29 -11.58 -7.81
C VAL A 73 16.92 -11.95 -9.24
N THR A 74 17.91 -12.05 -10.13
CA THR A 74 17.65 -12.44 -11.52
C THR A 74 17.54 -13.96 -11.67
N LYS A 75 16.91 -14.45 -12.76
CA LYS A 75 16.95 -15.88 -13.11
C LYS A 75 18.38 -16.42 -13.28
N SER A 76 19.33 -15.55 -13.65
CA SER A 76 20.75 -15.91 -13.73
C SER A 76 21.34 -16.10 -12.35
N ASP A 77 21.00 -15.22 -11.39
CA ASP A 77 21.42 -15.35 -9.99
C ASP A 77 20.88 -16.64 -9.39
N ILE A 78 19.59 -16.94 -9.58
CA ILE A 78 18.96 -18.19 -9.09
C ILE A 78 19.73 -19.42 -9.59
N ARG A 79 20.03 -19.49 -10.89
CA ARG A 79 20.84 -20.58 -11.46
C ARG A 79 22.26 -20.66 -10.91
N VAL A 80 22.82 -19.56 -10.39
CA VAL A 80 24.13 -19.55 -9.74
C VAL A 80 23.99 -19.93 -8.26
N MET A 81 22.90 -19.56 -7.59
CA MET A 81 22.49 -19.95 -6.22
C MET A 81 22.27 -21.45 -6.09
N GLU A 82 21.50 -22.05 -7.00
CA GLU A 82 21.17 -23.47 -7.04
C GLU A 82 22.35 -24.39 -7.43
N LYS A 83 23.52 -23.84 -7.79
CA LYS A 83 24.70 -24.67 -8.09
C LYS A 83 25.25 -25.27 -6.80
N VAL A 84 24.74 -26.45 -6.48
CA VAL A 84 25.23 -27.29 -5.39
C VAL A 84 26.71 -27.60 -5.62
N PHE A 85 27.56 -27.24 -4.66
CA PHE A 85 28.93 -27.71 -4.64
C PHE A 85 28.99 -29.05 -3.91
N GLN A 86 29.23 -30.13 -4.67
CA GLN A 86 29.70 -31.36 -4.06
C GLN A 86 31.18 -31.17 -3.65
N SER A 87 31.46 -30.54 -2.51
CA SER A 87 32.84 -30.55 -2.00
C SER A 87 33.02 -30.22 -0.52
N ALA A 88 34.09 -30.78 0.04
CA ALA A 88 34.43 -30.85 1.47
C ALA A 88 35.89 -30.44 1.77
N GLY A 89 36.54 -29.61 0.93
CA GLY A 89 37.98 -29.32 1.01
C GLY A 89 38.41 -27.85 0.91
N LEU A 90 39.67 -27.56 1.29
CA LEU A 90 40.25 -26.21 1.25
C LEU A 90 40.39 -25.60 -0.15
N HIS A 91 40.44 -26.42 -1.22
CA HIS A 91 40.45 -25.95 -2.61
C HIS A 91 39.12 -25.30 -3.03
N ASP A 92 38.08 -25.39 -2.20
CA ASP A 92 36.74 -24.91 -2.50
C ASP A 92 36.57 -23.41 -2.28
N ALA A 93 37.42 -22.76 -1.46
CA ALA A 93 37.36 -21.31 -1.27
C ALA A 93 37.56 -20.52 -2.58
N GLY A 94 38.44 -21.01 -3.47
CA GLY A 94 38.61 -20.44 -4.81
C GLY A 94 37.33 -20.53 -5.65
N ARG A 95 36.66 -21.68 -5.61
CA ARG A 95 35.40 -21.93 -6.35
C ARG A 95 34.23 -21.14 -5.79
N ILE A 96 34.16 -21.00 -4.46
CA ILE A 96 33.17 -20.15 -3.78
C ILE A 96 33.34 -18.70 -4.21
N ARG A 97 34.58 -18.18 -4.24
CA ARG A 97 34.88 -16.82 -4.73
C ARG A 97 34.51 -16.65 -6.21
N GLU A 98 34.88 -17.60 -7.06
CA GLU A 98 34.52 -17.58 -8.49
C GLU A 98 33.00 -17.51 -8.67
N ARG A 99 32.25 -18.36 -7.96
CA ARG A 99 30.78 -18.34 -7.98
C ARG A 99 30.22 -17.02 -7.47
N TRP A 100 30.73 -16.52 -6.34
CA TRP A 100 30.29 -15.24 -5.80
C TRP A 100 30.45 -14.11 -6.82
N ASN A 101 31.54 -14.12 -7.59
CA ASN A 101 31.77 -13.14 -8.64
C ASN A 101 30.83 -13.27 -9.85
N LEU A 102 30.16 -14.41 -10.02
CA LEU A 102 29.12 -14.59 -11.05
C LEU A 102 27.75 -14.03 -10.63
N LEU A 103 27.52 -13.81 -9.33
CA LEU A 103 26.28 -13.20 -8.84
C LEU A 103 26.25 -11.71 -9.18
N SER A 104 25.07 -11.22 -9.54
CA SER A 104 24.77 -9.79 -9.57
C SER A 104 24.92 -9.17 -8.18
N GLN A 105 24.91 -7.84 -8.08
CA GLN A 105 24.93 -7.18 -6.77
C GLN A 105 23.76 -7.64 -5.90
N ASN A 106 22.56 -7.78 -6.46
CA ASN A 106 21.40 -8.25 -5.70
C ASN A 106 21.55 -9.71 -5.26
N GLY A 107 22.04 -10.60 -6.13
CA GLY A 107 22.34 -11.99 -5.75
C GLY A 107 23.34 -12.08 -4.60
N LYS A 108 24.38 -11.21 -4.62
CA LYS A 108 25.34 -11.10 -3.51
C LYS A 108 24.66 -10.65 -2.23
N ARG A 109 23.81 -9.62 -2.30
CA ARG A 109 23.06 -9.10 -1.14
C ARG A 109 22.19 -10.16 -0.49
N THR A 110 21.49 -10.96 -1.29
CA THR A 110 20.62 -12.04 -0.79
C THR A 110 21.42 -13.09 -0.01
N GLU A 111 22.57 -13.53 -0.52
CA GLU A 111 23.39 -14.54 0.18
C GLU A 111 24.27 -13.97 1.29
N PHE A 112 24.50 -12.66 1.31
CA PHE A 112 25.48 -12.01 2.18
C PHE A 112 25.25 -12.32 3.68
N PRO A 113 24.03 -12.25 4.24
CA PRO A 113 23.83 -12.50 5.66
C PRO A 113 24.22 -13.91 6.10
N MET A 114 23.77 -14.92 5.37
CA MET A 114 24.07 -16.32 5.68
C MET A 114 25.53 -16.66 5.44
N MET A 115 26.13 -16.11 4.37
CA MET A 115 27.55 -16.27 4.10
C MET A 115 28.40 -15.62 5.21
N ALA A 116 28.02 -14.43 5.68
CA ALA A 116 28.70 -13.73 6.76
C ALA A 116 28.52 -14.45 8.10
N LEU A 117 27.33 -14.97 8.41
CA LEU A 117 27.08 -15.81 9.59
C LEU A 117 28.03 -17.01 9.62
N GLY A 118 28.08 -17.77 8.52
CA GLY A 118 28.98 -18.92 8.40
C GLY A 118 30.44 -18.55 8.56
N TRP A 119 30.85 -17.42 7.97
CA TRP A 119 32.21 -16.94 8.11
C TRP A 119 32.56 -16.58 9.57
N LEU A 120 31.66 -15.88 10.27
CA LEU A 120 31.84 -15.51 11.69
C LEU A 120 31.96 -16.75 12.57
N LEU A 121 31.10 -17.74 12.36
CA LEU A 121 31.15 -19.04 13.03
C LEU A 121 32.52 -19.69 12.79
N GLY A 122 32.92 -19.86 11.53
CA GLY A 122 34.18 -20.53 11.19
C GLY A 122 35.44 -19.85 11.73
N VAL A 123 35.47 -18.51 11.84
CA VAL A 123 36.58 -17.78 12.47
C VAL A 123 36.66 -18.09 13.96
N LEU A 124 35.52 -18.04 14.67
CA LEU A 124 35.48 -18.30 16.11
C LEU A 124 35.71 -19.78 16.43
N GLU A 125 35.19 -20.73 15.63
CA GLU A 125 35.48 -22.15 15.76
C GLU A 125 36.98 -22.43 15.69
N ARG A 126 37.65 -21.85 14.68
CA ARG A 126 39.10 -22.03 14.51
C ARG A 126 39.91 -21.41 15.62
N LYS A 127 39.42 -20.30 16.18
CA LYS A 127 40.10 -19.64 17.28
C LYS A 127 39.98 -20.43 18.59
N ASN A 128 38.83 -21.05 18.84
CA ASN A 128 38.54 -21.73 20.11
C ASN A 128 38.70 -23.25 20.06
N HIS A 129 38.91 -23.82 18.88
CA HIS A 129 38.93 -25.26 18.63
C HIS A 129 37.65 -25.98 19.11
N GLU A 130 36.51 -25.28 19.09
CA GLU A 130 35.20 -25.78 19.47
C GLU A 130 34.26 -25.60 18.26
N GLU A 131 33.61 -26.68 17.84
CA GLU A 131 32.62 -26.63 16.78
C GLU A 131 31.31 -26.02 17.31
N HIS A 132 30.63 -25.25 16.49
CA HIS A 132 29.30 -24.72 16.85
C HIS A 132 28.25 -25.84 16.85
N GLU A 133 27.18 -25.63 17.62
CA GLU A 133 26.01 -26.50 17.55
C GLU A 133 25.33 -26.40 16.17
N PRO A 134 24.76 -27.50 15.65
CA PRO A 134 24.04 -27.47 14.39
C PRO A 134 22.94 -26.41 14.38
N LEU A 135 22.89 -25.59 13.33
CA LEU A 135 21.86 -24.57 13.16
C LEU A 135 20.57 -25.20 12.63
N GLU A 136 19.44 -24.79 13.20
CA GLU A 136 18.11 -25.08 12.65
C GLU A 136 17.81 -24.03 11.56
N LEU A 137 18.16 -24.35 10.31
CA LEU A 137 17.91 -23.52 9.12
C LEU A 137 17.38 -24.41 7.98
N GLU A 138 16.83 -23.79 6.93
CA GLU A 138 16.48 -24.49 5.71
C GLU A 138 17.73 -25.00 4.96
N ASP A 139 17.57 -26.03 4.13
CA ASP A 139 18.70 -26.70 3.46
C ASP A 139 19.52 -25.72 2.58
N ASP A 140 18.84 -24.80 1.89
CA ASP A 140 19.47 -23.81 1.01
C ASP A 140 20.29 -22.78 1.80
N ASP A 141 19.74 -22.27 2.90
CA ASP A 141 20.43 -21.34 3.81
C ASP A 141 21.61 -22.01 4.51
N LEU A 142 21.44 -23.26 4.92
CA LEU A 142 22.50 -24.05 5.53
C LEU A 142 23.68 -24.24 4.56
N GLU A 143 23.41 -24.47 3.26
CA GLU A 143 24.48 -24.55 2.26
C GLU A 143 25.26 -23.23 2.17
N ILE A 144 24.57 -22.08 2.21
CA ILE A 144 25.21 -20.76 2.18
C ILE A 144 26.08 -20.54 3.43
N VAL A 145 25.58 -20.90 4.62
CA VAL A 145 26.35 -20.86 5.87
C VAL A 145 27.61 -21.73 5.77
N GLN A 146 27.49 -22.96 5.23
CA GLN A 146 28.64 -23.86 5.07
C GLN A 146 29.72 -23.27 4.14
N ARG A 147 29.32 -22.58 3.06
CA ARG A 147 30.26 -21.86 2.19
C ARG A 147 31.01 -20.78 2.97
N GLY A 148 30.33 -20.05 3.86
CA GLY A 148 30.93 -19.06 4.76
C GLY A 148 31.98 -19.68 5.70
N ILE A 149 31.65 -20.81 6.31
CA ILE A 149 32.57 -21.56 7.19
C ILE A 149 33.82 -22.01 6.42
N LEU A 150 33.66 -22.54 5.21
CA LEU A 150 34.78 -22.97 4.36
C LEU A 150 35.71 -21.80 3.98
N LEU A 151 35.15 -20.61 3.72
CA LEU A 151 35.95 -19.41 3.51
C LEU A 151 36.76 -19.05 4.76
N ALA A 152 36.12 -19.00 5.94
CA ALA A 152 36.83 -18.73 7.19
C ALA A 152 37.93 -19.76 7.50
N ARG A 153 37.72 -21.04 7.13
CA ARG A 153 38.72 -22.11 7.26
C ARG A 153 39.94 -21.94 6.35
N SER A 154 39.82 -21.12 5.31
CA SER A 154 40.91 -20.85 4.39
C SER A 154 41.80 -19.68 4.81
N ILE A 155 41.44 -18.96 5.88
CA ILE A 155 42.25 -17.88 6.45
C ILE A 155 43.56 -18.44 7.02
N ASP A 156 44.68 -17.75 6.86
CA ASP A 156 45.97 -18.20 7.42
C ASP A 156 45.86 -18.34 8.95
N GLN A 157 46.33 -19.46 9.51
CA GLN A 157 46.28 -19.70 10.95
C GLN A 157 47.02 -18.62 11.74
N GLN A 158 48.11 -18.06 11.20
CA GLN A 158 48.85 -16.97 11.85
C GLN A 158 48.02 -15.69 12.01
N ILE A 159 46.99 -15.51 11.18
CA ILE A 159 46.05 -14.40 11.29
C ILE A 159 45.03 -14.72 12.39
N ILE A 160 44.48 -15.94 12.41
CA ILE A 160 43.56 -16.41 13.46
C ILE A 160 44.21 -16.34 14.85
N ASP A 161 45.48 -16.71 14.94
CA ASP A 161 46.22 -16.72 16.21
C ASP A 161 46.37 -15.31 16.80
N LYS A 162 46.33 -14.25 15.97
CA LYS A 162 46.40 -12.84 16.41
C LYS A 162 45.08 -12.31 16.98
N ILE A 163 43.96 -12.97 16.72
CA ILE A 163 42.66 -12.60 17.30
C ILE A 163 42.73 -12.76 18.82
N GLN A 164 42.07 -11.87 19.56
CA GLN A 164 41.91 -12.05 21.00
C GLN A 164 41.09 -13.31 21.30
N GLU A 165 41.59 -14.18 22.17
CA GLU A 165 40.85 -15.35 22.62
C GLU A 165 39.60 -14.91 23.41
N PRO A 166 38.38 -15.28 22.96
CA PRO A 166 37.16 -14.89 23.62
C PRO A 166 36.97 -15.68 24.92
N SER A 167 36.45 -15.01 25.95
CA SER A 167 36.03 -15.69 27.17
C SER A 167 34.81 -16.58 26.91
N ARG A 168 34.60 -17.60 27.75
CA ARG A 168 33.41 -18.46 27.66
C ARG A 168 32.11 -17.66 27.67
N GLN A 169 32.04 -16.62 28.52
CA GLN A 169 30.87 -15.74 28.59
C GLN A 169 30.63 -14.97 27.28
N GLN A 170 31.68 -14.58 26.55
CA GLN A 170 31.54 -13.92 25.25
C GLN A 170 31.06 -14.91 24.18
N LEU A 171 31.54 -16.15 24.21
CA LEU A 171 31.08 -17.22 23.32
C LEU A 171 29.62 -17.57 23.57
N ASP A 172 29.22 -17.78 24.83
CA ASP A 172 27.83 -18.09 25.17
C ASP A 172 26.88 -16.97 24.70
N LYS A 173 27.28 -15.70 24.83
CA LYS A 173 26.51 -14.56 24.31
C LYS A 173 26.46 -14.55 22.78
N PHE A 174 27.57 -14.84 22.12
CA PHE A 174 27.61 -14.91 20.66
C PHE A 174 26.67 -16.01 20.14
N HIS A 175 26.73 -17.22 20.71
CA HIS A 175 25.83 -18.32 20.34
C HIS A 175 24.35 -18.00 20.60
N ALA A 176 24.04 -17.32 21.72
CA ALA A 176 22.68 -16.84 21.95
C ALA A 176 22.22 -15.87 20.86
N THR A 177 23.08 -14.93 20.44
CA THR A 177 22.76 -14.02 19.32
C THR A 177 22.65 -14.73 17.98
N VAL A 178 23.41 -15.80 17.74
CA VAL A 178 23.23 -16.66 16.56
C VAL A 178 21.87 -17.33 16.57
N ALA A 179 21.44 -17.91 17.69
CA ALA A 179 20.13 -18.54 17.82
C ALA A 179 18.97 -17.53 17.66
N ASP A 180 19.11 -16.33 18.23
CA ASP A 180 18.16 -15.24 18.02
C ASP A 180 18.11 -14.82 16.55
N PHE A 181 19.27 -14.75 15.88
CA PHE A 181 19.38 -14.42 14.47
C PHE A 181 18.67 -15.45 13.58
N THR A 182 18.97 -16.74 13.75
CA THR A 182 18.36 -17.80 12.93
C THR A 182 16.85 -17.91 13.18
N THR A 183 16.42 -17.76 14.44
CA THR A 183 14.99 -17.75 14.78
C THR A 183 14.26 -16.59 14.09
N GLN A 184 14.82 -15.38 14.15
CA GLN A 184 14.23 -14.21 13.49
C GLN A 184 14.29 -14.29 11.97
N TRP A 185 15.32 -14.93 11.42
CA TRP A 185 15.42 -15.17 9.98
C TRP A 185 14.30 -16.10 9.48
N LEU A 186 14.08 -17.22 10.18
CA LEU A 186 13.00 -18.17 9.87
C LEU A 186 11.60 -17.61 10.14
N GLN A 187 11.47 -16.68 11.08
CA GLN A 187 10.22 -15.96 11.37
C GLN A 187 10.03 -14.72 10.52
N GLY A 188 11.02 -14.35 9.70
CA GLY A 188 10.85 -13.28 8.74
C GLY A 188 9.70 -13.68 7.84
N ASP A 189 8.56 -13.01 7.97
CA ASP A 189 7.46 -13.19 7.04
C ASP A 189 8.07 -13.05 5.63
N GLU A 190 7.86 -14.07 4.79
CA GLU A 190 7.73 -13.85 3.35
C GLU A 190 6.57 -12.88 3.22
N ALA A 191 6.82 -11.59 3.44
CA ALA A 191 5.87 -10.58 3.10
C ALA A 191 5.64 -10.81 1.61
N ASP A 192 4.42 -11.20 1.25
CA ASP A 192 3.94 -11.13 -0.13
C ASP A 192 3.98 -9.64 -0.50
N ASN A 193 5.17 -9.16 -0.84
CA ASN A 193 5.55 -7.77 -0.80
C ASN A 193 5.19 -7.12 -2.12
N ILE A 194 4.00 -7.41 -2.64
CA ILE A 194 3.65 -7.03 -3.99
C ILE A 194 4.82 -7.57 -4.88
N ASP A 195 5.17 -8.87 -4.75
CA ASP A 195 6.54 -9.51 -4.61
C ASP A 195 7.63 -9.33 -5.63
N THR A 196 7.37 -8.49 -6.57
CA THR A 196 8.46 -7.73 -7.13
C THR A 196 7.93 -6.41 -7.64
N VAL A 197 6.60 -6.31 -7.88
CA VAL A 197 5.60 -5.30 -8.40
C VAL A 197 6.00 -4.47 -9.60
N ILE A 198 7.26 -4.61 -9.80
CA ILE A 198 8.22 -4.01 -10.63
C ILE A 198 9.41 -4.98 -10.47
N ALA A 199 9.29 -6.28 -10.78
CA ALA A 199 10.50 -7.03 -11.16
C ALA A 199 11.24 -6.35 -12.36
N LEU A 200 10.66 -5.28 -12.92
CA LEU A 200 10.35 -5.20 -14.33
C LEU A 200 9.89 -3.79 -14.79
N TYR A 201 10.14 -2.66 -14.08
CA TYR A 201 9.98 -1.35 -14.78
C TYR A 201 10.92 -1.25 -15.99
N GLU A 202 11.91 -2.14 -16.06
CA GLU A 202 12.82 -2.33 -17.19
C GLU A 202 12.40 -3.46 -18.16
N GLY A 203 11.24 -4.11 -17.96
CA GLY A 203 10.74 -5.21 -18.82
C GLY A 203 9.21 -5.22 -18.93
N HIS A 204 8.70 -4.59 -19.99
CA HIS A 204 7.28 -4.48 -20.36
C HIS A 204 6.43 -5.73 -20.09
N ASP A 205 5.30 -5.56 -19.38
CA ASP A 205 3.95 -5.69 -19.96
C ASP A 205 2.89 -5.03 -19.07
N VAL A 206 2.51 -3.80 -19.42
CA VAL A 206 1.41 -3.07 -18.76
C VAL A 206 0.08 -3.84 -18.87
N GLU A 207 -0.07 -4.71 -19.87
CA GLU A 207 -1.28 -5.50 -20.08
C GLU A 207 -1.35 -6.75 -19.20
N ALA A 208 -0.23 -7.34 -18.78
CA ALA A 208 -0.26 -8.41 -17.79
C ALA A 208 -0.54 -7.87 -16.37
N THR A 209 0.01 -6.70 -16.03
CA THR A 209 -0.35 -5.98 -14.79
C THR A 209 -1.79 -5.49 -14.83
N ARG A 210 -2.28 -5.12 -16.02
CA ARG A 210 -3.71 -4.91 -16.27
C ARG A 210 -4.46 -6.20 -15.97
N GLU A 211 -4.14 -7.32 -16.61
CA GLU A 211 -4.85 -8.59 -16.42
C GLU A 211 -4.94 -9.02 -14.96
N LEU A 212 -3.88 -8.85 -14.15
CA LEU A 212 -3.91 -9.11 -12.70
C LEU A 212 -4.76 -8.12 -11.89
N PHE A 213 -4.70 -6.82 -12.21
CA PHE A 213 -5.52 -5.80 -11.53
C PHE A 213 -7.00 -5.87 -11.94
N PHE A 214 -7.26 -6.42 -13.12
CA PHE A 214 -8.56 -6.58 -13.76
C PHE A 214 -9.03 -8.05 -13.80
N GLU A 215 -8.37 -8.95 -13.05
CA GLU A 215 -8.75 -10.36 -12.87
C GLU A 215 -9.95 -10.51 -11.92
N GLY A 216 -10.26 -9.46 -11.15
CA GLY A 216 -11.61 -9.21 -10.64
C GLY A 216 -12.43 -8.51 -11.71
N ASP A 217 -13.67 -8.97 -11.96
CA ASP A 217 -14.61 -8.43 -12.95
C ASP A 217 -14.38 -6.94 -13.20
N ASN A 218 -14.03 -6.60 -14.45
CA ASN A 218 -13.50 -5.34 -15.03
C ASN A 218 -14.30 -4.05 -14.76
N ASP A 219 -15.12 -4.04 -13.74
CA ASP A 219 -16.15 -3.09 -13.50
C ASP A 219 -16.11 -2.62 -12.05
N ILE A 220 -16.49 -1.37 -11.80
CA ILE A 220 -16.77 -0.84 -10.45
C ILE A 220 -17.99 -1.53 -9.79
N GLY A 221 -18.32 -2.74 -10.24
CA GLY A 221 -19.54 -3.47 -9.97
C GLY A 221 -20.65 -3.24 -10.99
N VAL A 222 -20.52 -2.42 -12.04
CA VAL A 222 -21.63 -2.15 -13.00
C VAL A 222 -22.10 -3.44 -13.69
N GLU A 223 -21.22 -4.36 -14.04
CA GLU A 223 -21.54 -5.65 -14.66
C GLU A 223 -22.33 -6.55 -13.71
N ARG A 224 -22.11 -6.44 -12.40
CA ARG A 224 -22.94 -7.14 -11.40
C ARG A 224 -24.41 -6.73 -11.47
N TRP A 225 -24.67 -5.51 -11.94
CA TRP A 225 -26.03 -4.98 -12.09
C TRP A 225 -26.60 -5.17 -13.49
N ARG A 226 -25.81 -5.64 -14.48
CA ARG A 226 -26.23 -5.72 -15.91
C ARG A 226 -27.53 -6.48 -16.13
N SER A 227 -27.78 -7.52 -15.34
CA SER A 227 -29.01 -8.31 -15.40
C SER A 227 -30.11 -7.81 -14.45
N THR A 228 -29.84 -6.80 -13.62
CA THR A 228 -30.78 -6.28 -12.62
C THR A 228 -31.78 -5.33 -13.29
N PRO A 229 -33.09 -5.62 -13.21
CA PRO A 229 -34.14 -4.73 -13.70
C PRO A 229 -34.06 -3.34 -13.08
N LEU A 230 -34.45 -2.32 -13.84
CA LEU A 230 -34.37 -0.91 -13.40
C LEU A 230 -35.18 -0.66 -12.13
N GLU A 231 -36.36 -1.27 -12.00
CA GLU A 231 -37.24 -1.16 -10.83
C GLU A 231 -36.58 -1.73 -9.58
N GLU A 232 -35.79 -2.79 -9.74
CA GLU A 232 -35.03 -3.38 -8.65
C GLU A 232 -33.87 -2.48 -8.23
N VAL A 233 -33.18 -1.84 -9.19
CA VAL A 233 -32.14 -0.83 -8.91
C VAL A 233 -32.74 0.35 -8.12
N HIS A 234 -33.90 0.86 -8.54
CA HIS A 234 -34.63 1.89 -7.80
C HIS A 234 -34.96 1.47 -6.37
N HIS A 235 -35.46 0.25 -6.20
CA HIS A 235 -35.78 -0.30 -4.89
C HIS A 235 -34.55 -0.39 -3.97
N HIS A 236 -33.42 -0.88 -4.48
CA HIS A 236 -32.17 -0.98 -3.72
C HIS A 236 -31.60 0.39 -3.31
N LEU A 237 -31.88 1.43 -4.09
CA LEU A 237 -31.49 2.82 -3.81
C LEU A 237 -32.53 3.61 -2.99
N GLY A 238 -33.69 3.02 -2.69
CA GLY A 238 -34.78 3.71 -1.98
C GLY A 238 -35.48 4.79 -2.80
N LEU A 239 -35.48 4.66 -4.13
CA LEU A 239 -36.08 5.60 -5.06
C LEU A 239 -37.48 5.11 -5.44
N GLU A 240 -38.49 5.39 -4.60
CA GLU A 240 -39.86 4.87 -4.77
C GLU A 240 -40.47 5.26 -6.14
N ASP A 241 -40.19 6.48 -6.61
CA ASP A 241 -40.65 7.00 -7.93
C ASP A 241 -39.52 6.99 -8.98
N GLY A 242 -38.43 6.26 -8.75
CA GLY A 242 -37.27 6.20 -9.65
C GLY A 242 -36.34 7.41 -9.65
N LEU A 243 -36.67 8.46 -8.87
CA LEU A 243 -35.85 9.66 -8.71
C LEU A 243 -35.58 9.96 -7.22
N PRO A 244 -34.46 10.64 -6.90
CA PRO A 244 -34.26 11.24 -5.60
C PRO A 244 -35.38 12.22 -5.23
N ASP A 245 -35.74 12.29 -3.95
CA ASP A 245 -36.83 13.14 -3.46
C ASP A 245 -36.58 14.66 -3.61
N THR A 246 -35.32 15.05 -3.77
CA THR A 246 -34.91 16.44 -4.04
C THR A 246 -34.93 16.79 -5.53
N PHE A 247 -35.05 15.80 -6.42
CA PHE A 247 -35.10 16.04 -7.86
C PHE A 247 -36.47 16.57 -8.30
N ARG A 248 -36.50 17.21 -9.46
CA ARG A 248 -37.74 17.53 -10.17
C ARG A 248 -38.26 16.28 -10.87
N GLN A 249 -39.58 16.21 -11.02
CA GLN A 249 -40.23 15.19 -11.85
C GLN A 249 -40.20 15.58 -13.34
N ASN A 250 -40.30 16.87 -13.64
CA ASN A 250 -40.27 17.39 -15.02
C ASN A 250 -39.35 18.62 -15.12
N PHE A 251 -38.72 18.79 -16.28
CA PHE A 251 -37.99 20.02 -16.61
C PHE A 251 -38.98 21.17 -16.88
N SER A 252 -38.61 22.39 -16.47
CA SER A 252 -39.48 23.57 -16.58
C SER A 252 -39.66 24.06 -18.01
N ASP A 253 -38.71 23.76 -18.89
CA ASP A 253 -38.56 24.47 -20.16
C ASP A 253 -39.33 23.77 -21.29
N ASP A 254 -39.53 22.45 -21.19
CA ASP A 254 -40.18 21.63 -22.22
C ASP A 254 -41.16 20.58 -21.67
N HIS A 255 -41.40 20.57 -20.35
CA HIS A 255 -42.22 19.56 -19.66
C HIS A 255 -41.76 18.11 -19.86
N SER A 256 -40.52 17.89 -20.31
CA SER A 256 -39.97 16.54 -20.40
C SER A 256 -39.69 15.98 -19.01
N GLU A 257 -39.94 14.69 -18.84
CA GLU A 257 -39.72 13.97 -17.60
C GLU A 257 -38.22 13.89 -17.29
N VAL A 258 -37.86 14.05 -16.02
CA VAL A 258 -36.49 13.84 -15.57
C VAL A 258 -36.26 12.34 -15.50
N ILE A 259 -35.35 11.83 -16.33
CA ILE A 259 -35.00 10.41 -16.36
C ILE A 259 -33.52 10.28 -16.02
N ILE A 260 -33.21 9.47 -15.01
CA ILE A 260 -31.85 9.01 -14.74
C ILE A 260 -31.69 7.69 -15.51
N SER A 261 -30.69 7.60 -16.38
CA SER A 261 -30.49 6.40 -17.16
C SER A 261 -30.03 5.24 -16.27
N TRP A 262 -30.25 4.02 -16.75
CA TRP A 262 -29.84 2.82 -16.03
C TRP A 262 -28.34 2.84 -15.65
N HIS A 263 -27.44 3.22 -16.57
CA HIS A 263 -26.00 3.26 -16.27
C HIS A 263 -25.63 4.30 -15.19
N GLN A 264 -26.35 5.43 -15.13
CA GLN A 264 -26.16 6.44 -14.10
C GLN A 264 -26.60 5.92 -12.73
N LEU A 265 -27.70 5.18 -12.65
CA LEU A 265 -28.16 4.55 -11.41
C LEU A 265 -27.22 3.45 -10.95
N VAL A 266 -26.71 2.64 -11.86
CA VAL A 266 -25.73 1.61 -11.52
C VAL A 266 -24.44 2.22 -10.99
N PHE A 267 -24.00 3.36 -11.55
CA PHE A 267 -22.90 4.12 -10.95
C PHE A 267 -23.21 4.53 -9.50
N VAL A 268 -24.43 4.99 -9.22
CA VAL A 268 -24.85 5.35 -7.85
C VAL A 268 -24.83 4.12 -6.93
N CYS A 269 -25.27 2.95 -7.40
CA CYS A 269 -25.17 1.69 -6.66
C CYS A 269 -23.71 1.33 -6.35
N ALA A 270 -22.84 1.38 -7.36
CA ALA A 270 -21.40 1.14 -7.20
C ALA A 270 -20.77 2.11 -6.19
N PHE A 271 -21.10 3.40 -6.32
CA PHE A 271 -20.66 4.43 -5.40
C PHE A 271 -21.09 4.13 -3.97
N ILE A 272 -22.36 3.86 -3.71
CA ILE A 272 -22.88 3.55 -2.37
C ILE A 272 -22.26 2.27 -1.82
N ALA A 273 -22.09 1.23 -2.63
CA ALA A 273 -21.48 -0.03 -2.22
C ALA A 273 -20.08 0.19 -1.62
N GLN A 274 -19.28 1.09 -2.19
CA GLN A 274 -17.96 1.44 -1.64
C GLN A 274 -18.02 2.07 -0.24
N TYR A 275 -19.10 2.79 0.09
CA TYR A 275 -19.28 3.35 1.43
C TYR A 275 -19.82 2.34 2.43
N VAL A 276 -20.58 1.34 1.97
CA VAL A 276 -21.25 0.37 2.84
C VAL A 276 -20.36 -0.85 3.14
N ASP A 277 -19.48 -1.23 2.21
CA ASP A 277 -18.59 -2.36 2.38
C ASP A 277 -17.42 -2.04 3.32
N SER A 278 -17.17 -2.96 4.26
CA SER A 278 -16.04 -2.91 5.21
C SER A 278 -14.78 -3.58 4.66
N GLN A 279 -14.89 -4.40 3.60
CA GLN A 279 -13.73 -5.04 2.99
C GLN A 279 -12.96 -4.03 2.14
N ARG A 280 -12.02 -3.36 2.80
CA ARG A 280 -11.03 -2.55 2.13
C ARG A 280 -9.85 -3.45 1.83
N ALA A 281 -9.28 -3.32 0.64
CA ALA A 281 -7.92 -3.76 0.40
C ALA A 281 -7.00 -2.87 1.25
N GLU A 282 -6.95 -3.13 2.56
CA GLU A 282 -5.83 -2.69 3.36
C GLU A 282 -4.63 -3.38 2.74
N VAL A 283 -3.73 -2.62 2.12
CA VAL A 283 -2.41 -3.15 1.84
C VAL A 283 -1.73 -3.18 3.20
N PRO A 284 -1.53 -4.36 3.82
CA PRO A 284 -0.84 -4.44 5.09
C PRO A 284 0.55 -3.80 4.91
N GLU A 285 1.06 -3.17 5.95
CA GLU A 285 2.43 -2.61 5.99
C GLU A 285 2.74 -1.32 5.19
N ILE A 286 1.87 -0.85 4.28
CA ILE A 286 2.02 0.51 3.70
C ILE A 286 1.79 1.59 4.76
N LEU A 287 0.91 1.32 5.72
CA LEU A 287 0.79 2.08 6.95
C LEU A 287 1.75 1.48 7.98
N TYR A 288 3.01 1.91 7.90
CA TYR A 288 4.06 1.62 8.88
C TYR A 288 3.51 1.57 10.32
N LYS A 289 3.85 0.49 11.05
CA LYS A 289 3.56 0.26 12.47
C LYS A 289 3.66 1.55 13.29
N ASN A 290 2.54 2.23 13.62
CA ASN A 290 2.32 3.29 14.62
C ASN A 290 3.50 4.23 15.02
N ASP A 291 4.47 4.47 14.14
CA ASP A 291 5.67 5.24 14.43
C ASP A 291 5.49 6.66 13.90
N GLU A 292 5.33 7.61 14.81
CA GLU A 292 5.12 9.04 14.51
C GLU A 292 6.24 9.63 13.64
N ALA A 293 7.47 9.13 13.77
CA ALA A 293 8.60 9.61 12.98
C ALA A 293 8.43 9.28 11.49
N ASN A 294 8.03 8.05 11.17
CA ASN A 294 7.79 7.60 9.80
C ASN A 294 6.53 8.22 9.18
N ARG A 295 5.50 8.50 10.00
CA ARG A 295 4.28 9.17 9.55
C ARG A 295 4.54 10.59 9.04
N ARG A 296 5.54 11.31 9.56
CA ARG A 296 5.86 12.68 9.11
C ARG A 296 6.38 12.72 7.67
N ASP A 297 7.18 11.72 7.30
CA ASP A 297 7.90 11.67 6.03
C ASP A 297 7.18 10.87 4.93
N ALA A 298 6.08 10.19 5.26
CA ALA A 298 5.23 9.52 4.27
C ALA A 298 4.56 10.51 3.30
N LEU A 299 4.21 10.02 2.10
CA LEU A 299 3.45 10.81 1.13
C LEU A 299 2.10 11.23 1.70
N GLN A 300 1.65 12.42 1.31
CA GLN A 300 0.45 13.04 1.86
C GLN A 300 -0.76 12.10 1.83
N GLY A 301 -1.00 11.38 0.73
CA GLY A 301 -2.13 10.44 0.63
C GLY A 301 -2.03 9.22 1.56
N ILE A 302 -0.83 8.78 1.94
CA ILE A 302 -0.63 7.71 2.94
C ILE A 302 -0.82 8.28 4.35
N ARG A 303 -0.25 9.47 4.63
CA ARG A 303 -0.42 10.16 5.93
C ARG A 303 -1.87 10.50 6.23
N GLU A 304 -2.60 10.93 5.20
CA GLU A 304 -4.01 11.29 5.27
C GLU A 304 -4.93 10.09 5.03
N GLU A 305 -4.35 8.89 4.94
CA GLU A 305 -5.08 7.63 4.85
C GLU A 305 -6.10 7.62 3.69
N TRP A 306 -5.74 8.17 2.53
CA TRP A 306 -6.61 8.23 1.35
C TRP A 306 -7.08 6.85 0.91
N GLY A 307 -6.25 5.80 1.10
CA GLY A 307 -6.64 4.41 0.85
C GLY A 307 -7.69 3.85 1.83
N ARG A 308 -7.92 4.51 2.97
CA ARG A 308 -9.02 4.19 3.90
C ARG A 308 -10.30 4.92 3.56
N ASN A 309 -10.26 5.97 2.74
CA ASN A 309 -11.47 6.70 2.39
C ASN A 309 -12.05 6.11 1.09
N PRO A 310 -13.28 5.56 1.11
CA PRO A 310 -13.87 5.03 -0.11
C PRO A 310 -14.01 6.15 -1.15
N ALA A 311 -13.57 5.87 -2.37
CA ALA A 311 -13.60 6.78 -3.49
C ALA A 311 -13.91 6.02 -4.78
N VAL A 312 -14.69 6.64 -5.66
CA VAL A 312 -14.95 6.12 -7.01
C VAL A 312 -14.46 7.13 -8.03
N ALA A 313 -13.77 6.64 -9.04
CA ALA A 313 -13.30 7.45 -10.14
C ALA A 313 -14.06 7.10 -11.42
N LEU A 314 -14.97 8.00 -11.81
CA LEU A 314 -15.83 7.84 -12.98
C LEU A 314 -15.08 8.20 -14.29
N LEU A 315 -14.91 7.21 -15.18
CA LEU A 315 -14.11 7.32 -16.41
C LEU A 315 -14.85 7.30 -17.72
N ASP A 316 -16.16 7.44 -17.67
CA ASP A 316 -17.00 7.37 -18.85
C ASP A 316 -16.53 8.34 -19.95
N ASP A 317 -16.79 7.95 -21.19
CA ASP A 317 -16.58 8.80 -22.35
C ASP A 317 -17.28 10.16 -22.20
N VAL A 318 -16.76 11.14 -22.94
CA VAL A 318 -17.37 12.47 -23.00
C VAL A 318 -18.78 12.35 -23.57
N GLY A 319 -19.76 12.96 -22.89
CA GLY A 319 -21.17 12.93 -23.31
C GLY A 319 -22.04 11.88 -22.60
N LEU A 320 -21.48 10.96 -21.82
CA LEU A 320 -22.26 9.91 -21.13
C LEU A 320 -22.99 10.38 -19.85
N GLY A 321 -22.95 11.68 -19.53
CA GLY A 321 -23.72 12.24 -18.42
C GLY A 321 -23.08 12.12 -17.04
N LYS A 322 -21.73 12.21 -16.94
CA LYS A 322 -21.00 12.20 -15.67
C LYS A 322 -21.51 13.20 -14.63
N THR A 323 -21.93 14.38 -15.08
CA THR A 323 -22.56 15.38 -14.20
C THR A 323 -23.79 14.80 -13.54
N VAL A 324 -24.67 14.15 -14.30
CA VAL A 324 -25.89 13.52 -13.80
C VAL A 324 -25.58 12.38 -12.84
N CYS A 325 -24.55 11.56 -13.11
CA CYS A 325 -24.07 10.55 -12.16
C CYS A 325 -23.76 11.17 -10.78
N CYS A 326 -23.01 12.28 -10.76
CA CYS A 326 -22.69 12.98 -9.51
C CYS A 326 -23.92 13.58 -8.83
N LEU A 327 -24.81 14.22 -9.60
CA LEU A 327 -26.03 14.83 -9.04
C LEU A 327 -26.98 13.75 -8.48
N ALA A 328 -27.14 12.64 -9.19
CA ALA A 328 -27.95 11.50 -8.78
C ALA A 328 -27.37 10.85 -7.51
N GLY A 329 -26.05 10.75 -7.40
CA GLY A 329 -25.37 10.31 -6.18
C GLY A 329 -25.69 11.22 -4.99
N ILE A 330 -25.56 12.54 -5.15
CA ILE A 330 -25.90 13.51 -4.11
C ILE A 330 -27.38 13.41 -3.72
N GLY A 331 -28.28 13.43 -4.70
CA GLY A 331 -29.72 13.32 -4.44
C GLY A 331 -30.07 12.02 -3.71
N THR A 332 -29.50 10.91 -4.14
CA THR A 332 -29.73 9.60 -3.50
C THR A 332 -29.24 9.61 -2.06
N LEU A 333 -28.04 10.12 -1.77
CA LEU A 333 -27.55 10.28 -0.40
C LEU A 333 -28.50 11.12 0.48
N GLN A 334 -29.07 12.21 -0.07
CA GLN A 334 -30.04 13.04 0.65
C GLN A 334 -31.34 12.28 0.95
N THR A 335 -31.86 11.54 -0.04
CA THR A 335 -33.05 10.69 0.13
C THR A 335 -32.80 9.63 1.20
N LEU A 336 -31.68 8.92 1.09
CA LEU A 336 -31.25 7.89 2.02
C LEU A 336 -31.05 8.42 3.45
N PHE A 337 -30.43 9.59 3.60
CA PHE A 337 -30.28 10.25 4.90
C PHE A 337 -31.65 10.56 5.53
N ARG A 338 -32.60 11.11 4.75
CA ARG A 338 -33.95 11.40 5.24
C ARG A 338 -34.67 10.12 5.71
N LEU A 339 -34.52 9.03 4.97
CA LEU A 339 -35.10 7.74 5.34
C LEU A 339 -34.51 7.23 6.67
N GLU A 340 -33.19 7.29 6.84
CA GLU A 340 -32.51 6.91 8.08
C GLU A 340 -32.90 7.81 9.27
N ASP A 341 -32.97 9.13 9.06
CA ASP A 341 -33.37 10.11 10.07
C ASP A 341 -34.83 9.92 10.54
N ALA A 342 -35.75 9.59 9.63
CA ALA A 342 -37.13 9.25 9.99
C ALA A 342 -37.21 8.01 10.90
N VAL A 343 -36.33 7.01 10.69
CA VAL A 343 -36.22 5.85 11.60
C VAL A 343 -35.64 6.27 12.94
N LYS A 344 -34.60 7.11 12.96
CA LYS A 344 -33.99 7.64 14.19
C LYS A 344 -35.00 8.43 15.04
N LYS A 345 -35.97 9.11 14.40
CA LYS A 345 -37.06 9.85 15.04
C LYS A 345 -38.27 9.00 15.44
N GLY A 346 -38.33 7.74 15.00
CA GLY A 346 -39.45 6.83 15.26
C GLY A 346 -40.65 7.00 14.32
N ASP A 347 -40.49 7.77 13.23
CA ASP A 347 -41.53 8.02 12.23
C ASP A 347 -41.62 6.88 11.19
N ARG A 348 -40.61 6.00 11.14
CA ARG A 348 -40.50 4.90 10.17
C ARG A 348 -39.84 3.67 10.81
N ASP A 349 -40.24 2.47 10.38
CA ASP A 349 -39.60 1.23 10.82
C ASP A 349 -38.31 0.98 10.01
N ARG A 350 -37.23 0.59 10.70
CA ARG A 350 -35.93 0.24 10.07
C ARG A 350 -36.07 -0.84 9.01
N SER A 351 -37.02 -1.77 9.17
CA SER A 351 -37.27 -2.85 8.19
C SER A 351 -37.62 -2.32 6.79
N THR A 352 -38.13 -1.09 6.72
CA THR A 352 -38.55 -0.42 5.48
C THR A 352 -37.45 0.42 4.82
N LEU A 353 -36.23 0.42 5.37
CA LEU A 353 -35.07 1.06 4.75
C LEU A 353 -34.56 0.20 3.58
N PRO A 354 -33.97 0.83 2.54
CA PRO A 354 -33.27 0.12 1.49
C PRO A 354 -32.12 -0.73 2.06
N ALA A 355 -31.86 -1.88 1.45
CA ALA A 355 -30.87 -2.85 1.93
C ALA A 355 -29.48 -2.22 2.15
N CYS A 356 -29.11 -1.27 1.26
CA CYS A 356 -27.83 -0.56 1.32
C CYS A 356 -27.59 0.23 2.62
N ILE A 357 -28.63 0.55 3.41
CA ILE A 357 -28.48 1.19 4.73
C ILE A 357 -29.01 0.31 5.85
N ARG A 358 -30.08 -0.44 5.60
CA ARG A 358 -30.68 -1.34 6.59
C ARG A 358 -29.63 -2.32 7.14
N ASP A 359 -28.87 -2.91 6.23
CA ASP A 359 -27.95 -4.02 6.51
C ASP A 359 -26.49 -3.54 6.65
N ALA A 360 -26.23 -2.24 6.40
CA ALA A 360 -24.91 -1.65 6.52
C ALA A 360 -24.44 -1.62 7.98
N VAL A 361 -23.25 -2.17 8.24
CA VAL A 361 -22.59 -2.06 9.56
C VAL A 361 -22.03 -0.66 9.79
N SER A 362 -21.57 0.01 8.72
CA SER A 362 -21.10 1.39 8.76
C SER A 362 -21.31 2.06 7.40
N PHE A 363 -21.26 3.39 7.36
CA PHE A 363 -21.23 4.16 6.12
C PHE A 363 -19.96 5.01 6.05
N GLY A 364 -19.06 4.72 5.12
CA GLY A 364 -17.75 5.36 5.03
C GLY A 364 -16.88 5.13 6.27
N GLY A 365 -17.07 4.00 6.97
CA GLY A 365 -16.40 3.72 8.25
C GLY A 365 -17.03 4.40 9.47
N ARG A 366 -18.21 5.02 9.33
CA ARG A 366 -18.96 5.63 10.44
C ARG A 366 -20.06 4.70 10.91
N ALA A 367 -20.02 4.32 12.20
CA ALA A 367 -21.02 3.45 12.80
C ALA A 367 -22.37 4.18 12.99
N GLU A 368 -22.37 5.51 13.06
CA GLU A 368 -23.58 6.33 13.25
C GLU A 368 -24.47 6.43 11.99
N GLY A 369 -24.02 5.87 10.86
CA GLY A 369 -24.72 5.88 9.58
C GLY A 369 -24.32 7.05 8.68
N LEU A 370 -25.27 7.54 7.88
CA LEU A 370 -25.00 8.61 6.92
C LEU A 370 -24.76 9.94 7.65
N PRO A 371 -23.70 10.69 7.30
CA PRO A 371 -23.39 11.94 7.99
C PRO A 371 -24.24 13.12 7.50
N GLU A 372 -24.73 13.93 8.44
CA GLU A 372 -25.44 15.19 8.15
C GLU A 372 -24.43 16.29 7.76
N CYS A 373 -23.95 16.27 6.52
CA CYS A 373 -22.87 17.16 6.06
C CYS A 373 -23.18 17.79 4.69
N PRO A 374 -22.75 19.05 4.43
CA PRO A 374 -22.84 19.64 3.10
C PRO A 374 -22.06 18.87 2.04
N HIS A 375 -22.53 18.90 0.80
CA HIS A 375 -21.83 18.32 -0.34
C HIS A 375 -20.91 19.35 -0.99
N LEU A 376 -19.68 18.95 -1.31
CA LEU A 376 -18.69 19.80 -1.98
C LEU A 376 -18.48 19.35 -3.42
N ILE A 377 -18.67 20.26 -4.37
CA ILE A 377 -18.39 20.06 -5.79
C ILE A 377 -17.28 21.04 -6.19
N ILE A 378 -16.18 20.49 -6.72
CA ILE A 378 -15.06 21.29 -7.24
C ILE A 378 -15.03 21.12 -8.76
N VAL A 379 -15.07 22.24 -9.49
CA VAL A 379 -15.09 22.22 -10.96
C VAL A 379 -14.09 23.21 -11.55
N PRO A 380 -13.57 22.95 -12.76
CA PRO A 380 -12.89 23.97 -13.55
C PRO A 380 -13.74 25.23 -13.71
N SER A 381 -13.08 26.40 -13.67
CA SER A 381 -13.76 27.70 -13.72
C SER A 381 -14.67 27.86 -14.96
N ASN A 382 -14.26 27.32 -16.09
CA ASN A 382 -15.03 27.34 -17.35
C ASN A 382 -16.30 26.47 -17.33
N LEU A 383 -16.40 25.49 -16.42
CA LEU A 383 -17.58 24.64 -16.28
C LEU A 383 -18.54 25.12 -15.18
N SER A 384 -18.18 26.17 -14.44
CA SER A 384 -18.94 26.62 -13.27
C SER A 384 -20.39 27.01 -13.58
N ASN A 385 -20.63 27.71 -14.69
CA ASN A 385 -21.98 28.09 -15.11
C ASN A 385 -22.80 26.87 -15.55
N GLN A 386 -22.19 25.98 -16.34
CA GLN A 386 -22.84 24.74 -16.76
C GLN A 386 -23.27 23.91 -15.54
N TRP A 387 -22.41 23.74 -14.53
CA TRP A 387 -22.78 23.02 -13.32
C TRP A 387 -23.89 23.68 -12.52
N LYS A 388 -23.94 25.01 -12.45
CA LYS A 388 -25.04 25.74 -11.80
C LYS A 388 -26.36 25.51 -12.54
N GLU A 389 -26.34 25.59 -13.86
CA GLU A 389 -27.51 25.35 -14.70
C GLU A 389 -28.02 23.93 -14.50
N GLU A 390 -27.15 22.92 -14.54
CA GLU A 390 -27.52 21.52 -14.30
C GLU A 390 -28.06 21.30 -12.87
N LEU A 391 -27.45 21.90 -11.85
CA LEU A 391 -27.96 21.84 -10.48
C LEU A 391 -29.38 22.41 -10.38
N HIS A 392 -29.64 23.57 -10.97
CA HIS A 392 -30.98 24.17 -10.97
C HIS A 392 -31.98 23.41 -11.84
N ARG A 393 -31.49 22.75 -12.89
CA ARG A 393 -32.29 21.95 -13.82
C ARG A 393 -32.78 20.66 -13.17
N PHE A 394 -31.91 19.93 -12.47
CA PHE A 394 -32.26 18.64 -11.85
C PHE A 394 -32.90 18.78 -10.48
N PHE A 395 -32.39 19.65 -9.60
CA PHE A 395 -32.97 19.80 -8.26
C PHE A 395 -34.21 20.71 -8.29
N ARG A 396 -35.21 20.34 -7.49
CA ARG A 396 -36.41 21.17 -7.30
C ARG A 396 -36.05 22.47 -6.60
N ALA A 397 -36.72 23.55 -6.96
CA ALA A 397 -36.54 24.84 -6.28
C ALA A 397 -36.71 24.67 -4.76
N GLU A 398 -35.81 25.30 -4.00
CA GLU A 398 -35.76 25.26 -2.52
C GLU A 398 -35.51 23.89 -1.87
N SER A 399 -35.43 22.80 -2.65
CA SER A 399 -35.11 21.47 -2.11
C SER A 399 -33.66 21.37 -1.62
N VAL A 400 -32.75 22.09 -2.28
CA VAL A 400 -31.34 22.22 -1.93
C VAL A 400 -30.93 23.69 -1.93
N GLN A 401 -29.95 24.03 -1.12
CA GLN A 401 -29.31 25.34 -1.14
C GLN A 401 -27.97 25.25 -1.86
N ILE A 402 -27.81 25.99 -2.95
CA ILE A 402 -26.56 26.03 -3.71
C ILE A 402 -25.77 27.27 -3.28
N ILE A 403 -24.57 27.08 -2.76
CA ILE A 403 -23.66 28.14 -2.32
C ILE A 403 -22.41 28.08 -3.18
N THR A 404 -22.13 29.13 -3.95
CA THR A 404 -20.87 29.22 -4.71
C THR A 404 -19.80 29.93 -3.90
N ILE A 405 -18.65 29.29 -3.70
CA ILE A 405 -17.50 29.96 -3.08
C ILE A 405 -16.89 30.93 -4.10
N PRO A 406 -16.78 32.23 -3.77
CA PRO A 406 -16.12 33.19 -4.64
C PRO A 406 -14.62 32.90 -4.72
N THR A 407 -14.03 33.07 -5.91
CA THR A 407 -12.57 32.90 -6.12
C THR A 407 -11.73 33.82 -5.23
N ALA A 408 -12.27 34.98 -4.83
CA ALA A 408 -11.58 35.92 -3.95
C ALA A 408 -11.59 35.44 -2.48
N ALA A 409 -10.44 34.99 -1.98
CA ALA A 409 -10.25 34.47 -0.62
C ALA A 409 -10.81 35.38 0.50
N ARG A 410 -10.73 36.72 0.33
CA ARG A 410 -11.29 37.70 1.28
C ARG A 410 -12.79 37.53 1.56
N LYS A 411 -13.54 36.88 0.67
CA LYS A 411 -14.98 36.65 0.81
C LYS A 411 -15.31 35.27 1.41
N TRP A 412 -14.32 34.38 1.58
CA TRP A 412 -14.56 33.02 2.05
C TRP A 412 -15.13 32.98 3.47
N ALA A 413 -14.65 33.86 4.36
CA ALA A 413 -15.15 33.93 5.73
C ALA A 413 -16.67 34.22 5.78
N ASP A 414 -17.17 35.10 4.91
CA ASP A 414 -18.59 35.43 4.83
C ASP A 414 -19.39 34.28 4.21
N THR A 415 -18.85 33.60 3.21
CA THR A 415 -19.46 32.39 2.65
C THR A 415 -19.54 31.26 3.68
N MET A 416 -18.51 31.06 4.50
CA MET A 416 -18.55 30.08 5.59
C MET A 416 -19.60 30.45 6.64
N LYS A 417 -19.70 31.72 7.03
CA LYS A 417 -20.78 32.20 7.91
C LYS A 417 -22.15 31.91 7.32
N GLN A 418 -22.34 32.10 6.01
CA GLN A 418 -23.59 31.78 5.32
C GLN A 418 -23.92 30.28 5.37
N ILE A 419 -22.94 29.40 5.17
CA ILE A 419 -23.11 27.94 5.29
C ILE A 419 -23.51 27.55 6.71
N TYR A 420 -22.83 28.09 7.73
CA TYR A 420 -23.14 27.80 9.12
C TYR A 420 -24.51 28.33 9.54
N ALA A 421 -24.86 29.56 9.15
CA ALA A 421 -26.12 30.22 9.47
C ALA A 421 -27.32 29.75 8.62
N SER A 422 -27.10 28.89 7.61
CA SER A 422 -28.17 28.37 6.78
C SER A 422 -29.21 27.61 7.60
N ARG A 423 -30.48 27.85 7.29
CA ARG A 423 -31.64 27.13 7.83
C ARG A 423 -31.95 25.83 7.09
N HIS A 424 -31.30 25.59 5.95
CA HIS A 424 -31.43 24.31 5.27
C HIS A 424 -30.71 23.22 6.08
N PRO A 425 -31.27 21.99 6.15
CA PRO A 425 -30.56 20.81 6.64
C PRO A 425 -29.20 20.69 5.96
N LYS A 426 -28.16 20.26 6.69
CA LYS A 426 -26.79 20.38 6.18
C LYS A 426 -26.53 19.48 4.97
N GLU A 427 -27.12 18.30 4.93
CA GLU A 427 -27.12 17.38 3.79
C GLU A 427 -27.79 17.98 2.53
N ARG A 428 -28.63 19.01 2.69
CA ARG A 428 -29.28 19.72 1.56
C ARG A 428 -28.51 20.94 1.07
N ILE A 429 -27.30 21.17 1.59
CA ILE A 429 -26.44 22.27 1.14
C ILE A 429 -25.42 21.72 0.14
N ILE A 430 -25.37 22.31 -1.04
CA ILE A 430 -24.37 22.02 -2.08
C ILE A 430 -23.45 23.22 -2.21
N ILE A 431 -22.16 23.00 -1.97
CA ILE A 431 -21.10 24.00 -2.06
C ILE A 431 -20.38 23.80 -3.39
N LEU A 432 -20.43 24.81 -4.26
CA LEU A 432 -19.73 24.80 -5.55
C LEU A 432 -18.47 25.66 -5.48
N VAL A 433 -17.32 25.06 -5.76
CA VAL A 433 -16.01 25.72 -5.78
C VAL A 433 -15.43 25.66 -7.17
N THR A 434 -14.87 26.77 -7.63
CA THR A 434 -14.13 26.81 -8.88
C THR A 434 -12.62 26.73 -8.62
N HIS A 435 -11.93 25.94 -9.44
CA HIS A 435 -10.49 25.86 -9.47
C HIS A 435 -9.96 26.39 -10.82
N GLN A 436 -8.80 27.04 -10.80
CA GLN A 436 -8.02 27.35 -11.99
C GLN A 436 -6.92 26.31 -12.11
N VAL A 437 -6.95 25.52 -13.19
CA VAL A 437 -5.81 24.67 -13.52
C VAL A 437 -4.71 25.61 -14.02
N GLY A 438 -3.75 25.89 -13.15
CA GLY A 438 -2.58 26.73 -13.43
C GLY A 438 -1.44 25.95 -14.04
#